data_AF-A0A8T7AQV4-F1
#
_entry.id   AF-A0A8T7AQV4-F1
#
_cell.length_a   1.000
_cell.length_b   1.000
_cell.length_c   1.000
_cell.angle_alpha   90.00
_cell.angle_beta   90.00
_cell.angle_gamma   90.00
#
_symmetry.space_group_name_H-M   'P 1'
#
loop_
_entity.id
_entity.type
_entity.pdbx_description
1 polymer ?
#
loop_
_entity_poly.entity_id
_entity_poly.type
_entity_poly.pdbx_seq_one_letter_code
_entity_poly.pdbx_strand_id
1 'polypeptide(L)'
;MALSKRYQALEAGITARFGEQLKQVASSCGELTYELDKADLIAVGTALRDEPRFAFETLVDLCGVDYLSYGHAEWETRDASSSGFSRGVEREVIVPDADTVFDPRRFAVVYHLLSVTNNIRIRLRVFTGDQNPPIVPSVVRVWPSANWYEREAFDLYGILFEGHPDLRRILTDYGFIGHPFRKDFPVSGNVEVRYDEEQGRVVYEPVQIEPRTLVPRTIRDDNRYNPDIREPGNDS
;
A
#
# COMPACT_ATOMS: atom_id res chain seq x y z
N MET A 1 17.05 -12.58 -13.79
CA MET A 1 17.86 -13.66 -13.18
C MET A 1 17.13 -14.98 -13.34
N ALA A 2 17.82 -16.08 -13.64
CA ALA A 2 17.18 -17.39 -13.75
C ALA A 2 16.81 -17.93 -12.34
N LEU A 3 15.60 -18.48 -12.19
CA LEU A 3 15.16 -19.15 -10.96
C LEU A 3 16.11 -20.32 -10.63
N SER A 4 16.43 -20.51 -9.35
CA SER A 4 17.18 -21.69 -8.91
C SER A 4 16.37 -22.98 -9.14
N LYS A 5 17.06 -24.11 -9.36
CA LYS A 5 16.46 -25.42 -9.63
C LYS A 5 15.37 -25.82 -8.61
N ARG A 6 15.55 -25.41 -7.34
CA ARG A 6 14.57 -25.68 -6.26
C ARG A 6 13.26 -24.92 -6.48
N TYR A 7 13.36 -23.65 -6.87
CA TYR A 7 12.20 -22.83 -7.19
C TYR A 7 11.50 -23.31 -8.46
N GLN A 8 12.24 -23.77 -9.47
CA GLN A 8 11.65 -24.39 -10.66
C GLN A 8 10.86 -25.67 -10.33
N ALA A 9 11.40 -26.52 -9.44
CA ALA A 9 10.70 -27.73 -8.99
C ALA A 9 9.45 -27.41 -8.17
N LEU A 10 9.51 -26.37 -7.33
CA LEU A 10 8.35 -25.88 -6.57
C LEU A 10 7.28 -25.30 -7.50
N GLU A 11 7.67 -24.44 -8.43
CA GLU A 11 6.81 -23.84 -9.45
C GLU A 11 6.06 -24.93 -10.23
N ALA A 12 6.77 -25.94 -10.75
CA ALA A 12 6.16 -27.08 -11.42
C ALA A 12 5.17 -27.84 -10.52
N GLY A 13 5.46 -27.92 -9.22
CA GLY A 13 4.57 -28.57 -8.25
C GLY A 13 3.31 -27.78 -7.93
N ILE A 14 3.45 -26.47 -7.79
CA ILE A 14 2.33 -25.55 -7.57
C ILE A 14 1.42 -25.56 -8.80
N THR A 15 1.98 -25.42 -10.00
CA THR A 15 1.22 -25.46 -11.26
C THR A 15 0.48 -26.79 -11.42
N ALA A 16 1.11 -27.92 -11.10
CA ALA A 16 0.47 -29.24 -11.18
C ALA A 16 -0.67 -29.43 -10.18
N ARG A 17 -0.63 -28.78 -9.01
CA ARG A 17 -1.61 -28.98 -7.94
C ARG A 17 -2.78 -27.98 -7.99
N PHE A 18 -2.49 -26.74 -8.34
CA PHE A 18 -3.44 -25.63 -8.24
C PHE A 18 -3.87 -25.10 -9.63
N GLY A 19 -3.14 -25.43 -10.70
CA GLY A 19 -3.50 -25.05 -12.06
C GLY A 19 -3.76 -23.55 -12.19
N GLU A 20 -4.98 -23.20 -12.63
CA GLU A 20 -5.40 -21.81 -12.86
C GLU A 20 -5.81 -21.05 -11.58
N GLN A 21 -5.93 -21.73 -10.42
CA GLN A 21 -6.26 -21.07 -9.14
C GLN A 21 -5.15 -20.12 -8.67
N LEU A 22 -3.90 -20.39 -9.07
CA LEU A 22 -2.73 -19.58 -8.73
C LEU A 22 -2.13 -18.97 -9.98
N LYS A 23 -2.33 -17.68 -10.17
CA LYS A 23 -1.71 -16.94 -11.27
C LYS A 23 -0.32 -16.46 -10.85
N GLN A 24 0.71 -17.00 -11.48
CA GLN A 24 2.07 -16.53 -11.23
C GLN A 24 2.26 -15.08 -11.70
N VAL A 25 2.88 -14.27 -10.86
CA VAL A 25 3.28 -12.90 -11.18
C VAL A 25 4.77 -12.87 -11.45
N ALA A 26 5.16 -12.27 -12.57
CA ALA A 26 6.56 -12.10 -12.92
C ALA A 26 7.30 -11.30 -11.84
N SER A 27 8.44 -11.82 -11.39
CA SER A 27 9.31 -11.19 -10.40
C SER A 27 10.69 -10.95 -10.98
N SER A 28 11.23 -9.75 -10.80
CA SER A 28 12.58 -9.38 -11.25
C SER A 28 13.67 -9.89 -10.29
N CYS A 29 13.32 -10.17 -9.03
CA CYS A 29 14.26 -10.55 -7.96
C CYS A 29 14.35 -12.07 -7.72
N GLY A 30 13.73 -12.90 -8.56
CA GLY A 30 13.79 -14.37 -8.41
C GLY A 30 12.94 -14.92 -7.26
N GLU A 31 11.95 -14.16 -6.80
CA GLU A 31 10.96 -14.57 -5.79
C GLU A 31 9.69 -15.08 -6.47
N LEU A 32 9.18 -16.25 -6.06
CA LEU A 32 7.90 -16.75 -6.57
C LEU A 32 6.74 -15.99 -5.90
N THR A 33 5.97 -15.28 -6.71
CA THR A 33 4.76 -14.56 -6.29
C THR A 33 3.56 -15.10 -7.05
N TYR A 34 2.50 -15.44 -6.32
CA TYR A 34 1.26 -15.94 -6.89
C TYR A 34 0.08 -15.05 -6.48
N GLU A 35 -0.76 -14.72 -7.44
CA GLU A 35 -2.06 -14.13 -7.23
C GLU A 35 -3.13 -15.21 -7.15
N LEU A 36 -4.10 -15.02 -6.26
CA LEU A 36 -5.24 -15.91 -6.12
C LEU A 36 -6.50 -15.14 -5.75
N ASP A 37 -7.64 -15.74 -6.03
CA ASP A 37 -8.93 -15.20 -5.61
C ASP A 37 -9.11 -15.37 -4.10
N LYS A 38 -9.79 -14.40 -3.47
CA LYS A 38 -10.05 -14.43 -2.03
C LYS A 38 -10.91 -15.62 -1.62
N ALA A 39 -11.78 -16.13 -2.51
CA ALA A 39 -12.60 -17.32 -2.25
C ALA A 39 -11.76 -18.59 -2.09
N ASP A 40 -10.64 -18.70 -2.82
CA ASP A 40 -9.78 -19.87 -2.80
C ASP A 40 -8.71 -19.81 -1.69
N LEU A 41 -8.54 -18.64 -1.05
CA LEU A 41 -7.46 -18.37 -0.09
C LEU A 41 -7.34 -19.42 1.02
N ILE A 42 -8.45 -19.81 1.63
CA ILE A 42 -8.44 -20.78 2.74
C ILE A 42 -8.07 -22.17 2.24
N ALA A 43 -8.64 -22.60 1.11
CA ALA A 43 -8.39 -23.91 0.53
C ALA A 43 -6.93 -24.05 0.06
N VAL A 44 -6.44 -23.06 -0.67
CA VAL A 44 -5.05 -23.01 -1.14
C VAL A 44 -4.09 -22.87 0.03
N GLY A 45 -4.37 -21.99 0.99
CA GLY A 45 -3.52 -21.81 2.16
C GLY A 45 -3.39 -23.08 3.02
N THR A 46 -4.51 -23.79 3.22
CA THR A 46 -4.51 -25.08 3.93
C THR A 46 -3.69 -26.13 3.19
N ALA A 47 -3.86 -26.25 1.87
CA ALA A 47 -3.08 -27.18 1.06
C ALA A 47 -1.58 -26.86 1.06
N LEU A 48 -1.21 -25.57 0.95
CA LEU A 48 0.18 -25.13 1.01
C LEU A 48 0.84 -25.42 2.37
N ARG A 49 0.08 -25.31 3.46
CA ARG A 49 0.55 -25.64 4.81
C ARG A 49 0.67 -27.15 5.04
N ASP A 50 -0.37 -27.91 4.70
CA ASP A 50 -0.55 -29.30 5.15
C ASP A 50 0.07 -30.33 4.20
N GLU A 51 0.15 -30.04 2.90
CA GLU A 51 0.73 -31.00 1.94
C GLU A 51 2.27 -31.05 2.13
N PRO A 52 2.86 -32.23 2.42
CA PRO A 52 4.30 -32.35 2.72
C PRO A 52 5.22 -31.89 1.59
N ARG A 53 4.73 -31.91 0.35
CA ARG A 53 5.45 -31.41 -0.81
C ARG A 53 5.75 -29.91 -0.71
N PHE A 54 4.84 -29.13 -0.12
CA PHE A 54 4.96 -27.69 0.01
C PHE A 54 5.43 -27.32 1.41
N ALA A 55 4.74 -27.84 2.42
CA ALA A 55 5.04 -27.66 3.84
C ALA A 55 5.35 -26.19 4.18
N PHE A 56 4.44 -25.26 3.89
CA PHE A 56 4.58 -23.85 4.29
C PHE A 56 4.10 -23.67 5.72
N GLU A 57 4.93 -24.08 6.68
CA GLU A 57 4.54 -24.14 8.10
C GLU A 57 4.46 -22.75 8.74
N THR A 58 5.24 -21.79 8.22
CA THR A 58 5.40 -20.47 8.83
C THR A 58 4.83 -19.37 7.94
N LEU A 59 3.84 -18.63 8.45
CA LEU A 59 3.50 -17.30 7.95
C LEU A 59 4.48 -16.31 8.58
N VAL A 60 5.31 -15.70 7.73
CA VAL A 60 6.34 -14.73 8.13
C VAL A 60 5.72 -13.35 8.36
N ASP A 61 4.83 -12.94 7.47
CA ASP A 61 4.26 -11.60 7.48
C ASP A 61 2.97 -11.53 6.65
N LEU A 62 2.09 -10.60 7.00
CA LEU A 62 0.89 -10.25 6.24
C LEU A 62 0.78 -8.72 6.17
N CYS A 63 0.81 -8.20 4.94
CA CYS A 63 0.77 -6.77 4.67
C CYS A 63 -0.48 -6.40 3.86
N GLY A 64 -1.16 -5.32 4.26
CA GLY A 64 -2.09 -4.62 3.38
C GLY A 64 -1.32 -3.73 2.39
N VAL A 65 -1.83 -3.57 1.17
CA VAL A 65 -1.28 -2.67 0.16
C VAL A 65 -2.42 -1.90 -0.48
N ASP A 66 -2.28 -0.56 -0.55
CA ASP A 66 -3.18 0.34 -1.29
C ASP A 66 -2.51 0.76 -2.61
N TYR A 67 -3.13 0.37 -3.72
CA TYR A 67 -2.71 0.60 -5.09
C TYR A 67 -3.32 1.87 -5.71
N LEU A 68 -4.06 2.70 -4.95
CA LEU A 68 -4.74 3.89 -5.48
C LEU A 68 -3.84 4.79 -6.37
N SER A 69 -2.58 5.01 -5.98
CA SER A 69 -1.63 5.83 -6.74
C SER A 69 -0.61 5.01 -7.53
N TYR A 70 -0.84 3.70 -7.70
CA TYR A 70 0.15 2.82 -8.31
C TYR A 70 0.28 3.08 -9.82
N GLY A 71 1.51 3.21 -10.30
CA GLY A 71 1.79 3.55 -11.70
C GLY A 71 1.63 5.04 -12.03
N HIS A 72 1.05 5.83 -11.13
CA HIS A 72 1.04 7.28 -11.22
C HIS A 72 2.31 7.84 -10.59
N ALA A 73 3.18 8.42 -11.41
CA ALA A 73 4.33 9.18 -10.92
C ALA A 73 3.88 10.62 -10.66
N GLU A 74 4.18 11.17 -9.48
CA GLU A 74 4.10 12.62 -9.20
C GLU A 74 5.04 13.45 -10.12
N TRP A 75 5.84 12.79 -10.97
CA TRP A 75 6.86 13.34 -11.84
C TRP A 75 6.72 12.80 -13.27
N GLU A 76 5.79 13.34 -14.03
CA GLU A 76 5.78 13.12 -15.48
C GLU A 76 6.58 14.23 -16.17
N THR A 77 7.86 13.97 -16.47
CA THR A 77 8.64 14.89 -17.32
C THR A 77 8.41 14.53 -18.78
N ARG A 78 7.23 14.86 -19.32
CA ARG A 78 6.89 14.55 -20.72
C ARG A 78 7.64 15.44 -21.71
N ASP A 79 8.05 16.65 -21.32
CA ASP A 79 8.87 17.55 -22.14
C ASP A 79 9.82 18.42 -21.30
N ALA A 80 11.06 18.56 -21.77
CA ALA A 80 11.99 19.57 -21.24
C ALA A 80 11.65 20.92 -21.88
N SER A 81 10.89 21.77 -21.19
CA SER A 81 10.67 23.14 -21.63
C SER A 81 11.98 23.94 -21.53
N SER A 82 12.31 24.73 -22.57
CA SER A 82 13.47 25.63 -22.59
C SER A 82 13.30 26.85 -21.67
N SER A 83 12.13 27.00 -21.05
CA SER A 83 11.74 28.09 -20.17
C SER A 83 11.35 27.55 -18.79
N GLY A 84 12.35 27.41 -17.91
CA GLY A 84 12.12 27.28 -16.47
C GLY A 84 11.83 25.87 -15.98
N PHE A 85 12.62 25.43 -15.00
CA PHE A 85 12.52 24.12 -14.35
C PHE A 85 11.77 24.31 -13.02
N SER A 86 10.44 24.44 -13.04
CA SER A 86 9.63 24.43 -11.82
C SER A 86 9.34 22.99 -11.42
N ARG A 87 10.08 22.49 -10.43
CA ARG A 87 9.84 21.21 -9.76
C ARG A 87 8.66 21.30 -8.78
N GLY A 88 7.51 21.76 -9.26
CA GLY A 88 6.28 21.79 -8.46
C GLY A 88 5.72 20.36 -8.34
N VAL A 89 5.66 19.84 -7.12
CA VAL A 89 4.89 18.61 -6.84
C VAL A 89 3.43 19.05 -6.73
N GLU A 90 2.64 18.81 -7.76
CA GLU A 90 1.18 18.89 -7.64
C GLU A 90 0.69 17.57 -7.06
N ARG A 91 0.44 17.56 -5.74
CA ARG A 91 -0.32 16.48 -5.12
C ARG A 91 -1.78 16.78 -5.33
N GLU A 92 -2.41 16.09 -6.28
CA GLU A 92 -3.86 15.99 -6.26
C GLU A 92 -4.25 15.26 -4.99
N VAL A 93 -4.93 15.95 -4.08
CA VAL A 93 -5.57 15.30 -2.93
C VAL A 93 -6.69 14.45 -3.50
N ILE A 94 -6.47 13.14 -3.61
CA ILE A 94 -7.49 12.20 -4.04
C ILE A 94 -8.48 12.06 -2.88
N VAL A 95 -9.46 12.97 -2.80
CA VAL A 95 -10.61 12.83 -1.91
C VAL A 95 -11.52 11.78 -2.56
N PRO A 96 -11.77 10.62 -1.94
CA PRO A 96 -12.71 9.66 -2.49
C PRO A 96 -14.10 10.27 -2.43
N ASP A 97 -14.72 10.51 -3.58
CA ASP A 97 -16.14 10.80 -3.66
C ASP A 97 -16.91 9.56 -3.15
N ALA A 98 -17.94 9.76 -2.32
CA ALA A 98 -18.72 8.66 -1.73
C ALA A 98 -19.38 7.74 -2.78
N ASP A 99 -19.54 8.24 -4.01
CA ASP A 99 -20.14 7.56 -5.16
C ASP A 99 -19.10 7.04 -6.18
N THR A 100 -17.80 7.03 -5.82
CA THR A 100 -16.75 6.53 -6.73
C THR A 100 -16.82 5.02 -6.90
N VAL A 101 -16.84 4.57 -8.16
CA VAL A 101 -16.63 3.17 -8.53
C VAL A 101 -15.30 2.72 -7.93
N PHE A 102 -15.37 1.82 -6.96
CA PHE A 102 -14.19 1.35 -6.26
C PHE A 102 -13.37 0.44 -7.19
N ASP A 103 -12.10 0.77 -7.39
CA ASP A 103 -11.22 -0.08 -8.20
C ASP A 103 -11.11 -1.47 -7.52
N PRO A 104 -11.50 -2.57 -8.20
CA PRO A 104 -11.43 -3.91 -7.63
C PRO A 104 -10.02 -4.35 -7.25
N ARG A 105 -8.99 -3.64 -7.72
CA ARG A 105 -7.57 -3.86 -7.42
C ARG A 105 -6.95 -2.81 -6.52
N ARG A 106 -7.76 -1.92 -5.91
CA ARG A 106 -7.25 -0.90 -4.97
C ARG A 106 -6.54 -1.53 -3.78
N PHE A 107 -7.18 -2.43 -3.06
CA PHE A 107 -6.59 -3.06 -1.90
C PHE A 107 -6.18 -4.49 -2.19
N ALA A 108 -4.94 -4.84 -1.81
CA ALA A 108 -4.48 -6.21 -1.76
C ALA A 108 -3.92 -6.57 -0.39
N VAL A 109 -4.04 -7.85 -0.02
CA VAL A 109 -3.36 -8.45 1.11
C VAL A 109 -2.26 -9.36 0.57
N VAL A 110 -1.05 -9.17 1.07
CA VAL A 110 0.14 -9.90 0.67
C VAL A 110 0.60 -10.77 1.83
N TYR A 111 0.71 -12.08 1.60
CA TYR A 111 1.14 -13.06 2.57
C TYR A 111 2.54 -13.56 2.22
N HIS A 112 3.44 -13.53 3.18
CA HIS A 112 4.79 -14.06 3.06
C HIS A 112 4.88 -15.40 3.77
N LEU A 113 5.11 -16.48 3.01
CA LEU A 113 5.17 -17.83 3.54
C LEU A 113 6.59 -18.37 3.47
N LEU A 114 6.97 -19.11 4.51
CA LEU A 114 8.24 -19.82 4.61
C LEU A 114 7.96 -21.30 4.87
N SER A 115 8.50 -22.15 4.00
CA SER A 115 8.69 -23.56 4.28
C SER A 115 10.05 -23.75 4.93
N VAL A 116 10.06 -24.15 6.20
CA VAL A 116 11.28 -24.48 6.92
C VAL A 116 11.85 -25.80 6.42
N THR A 117 10.98 -26.78 6.17
CA THR A 117 11.37 -28.11 5.66
C THR A 117 12.09 -28.02 4.31
N ASN A 118 11.57 -27.23 3.38
CA ASN A 118 12.17 -27.07 2.05
C ASN A 118 13.15 -25.89 1.96
N ASN A 119 13.21 -25.04 3.00
CA ASN A 119 13.96 -23.78 3.05
C ASN A 119 13.69 -22.88 1.81
N ILE A 120 12.40 -22.66 1.53
CA ILE A 120 11.92 -21.87 0.39
C ILE A 120 10.85 -20.87 0.86
N ARG A 121 10.82 -19.70 0.23
CA ARG A 121 9.82 -18.66 0.48
C ARG A 121 8.94 -18.45 -0.75
N ILE A 122 7.67 -18.17 -0.51
CA ILE A 122 6.74 -17.71 -1.56
C ILE A 122 5.94 -16.52 -1.03
N ARG A 123 5.40 -15.74 -1.97
CA ARG A 123 4.48 -14.65 -1.67
C ARG A 123 3.14 -14.93 -2.33
N LEU A 124 2.07 -14.82 -1.56
CA LEU A 124 0.70 -14.85 -2.07
C LEU A 124 0.14 -13.44 -2.07
N ARG A 125 -0.56 -13.03 -3.12
CA ARG A 125 -1.24 -11.73 -3.21
C ARG A 125 -2.71 -11.95 -3.51
N VAL A 126 -3.58 -11.40 -2.66
CA VAL A 126 -5.03 -11.49 -2.79
C VAL A 126 -5.59 -10.09 -2.91
N PHE A 127 -6.36 -9.82 -3.96
CA PHE A 127 -7.11 -8.57 -4.06
C PHE A 127 -8.44 -8.68 -3.32
N THR A 128 -8.85 -7.59 -2.69
CA THR A 128 -10.08 -7.55 -1.87
C THR A 128 -11.36 -7.44 -2.72
N GLY A 129 -11.25 -6.96 -3.96
CA GLY A 129 -12.37 -6.76 -4.87
C GLY A 129 -12.92 -5.33 -4.81
N ASP A 130 -14.16 -5.18 -5.30
CA ASP A 130 -14.90 -3.92 -5.46
C ASP A 130 -15.72 -3.51 -4.23
N GLN A 131 -15.72 -4.33 -3.17
CA GLN A 131 -16.50 -4.07 -1.97
C GLN A 131 -15.87 -2.99 -1.09
N ASN A 132 -16.71 -2.09 -0.59
CA ASN A 132 -16.35 -1.09 0.42
C ASN A 132 -17.30 -1.25 1.63
N PRO A 133 -16.80 -1.66 2.81
CA PRO A 133 -15.39 -1.90 3.16
C PRO A 133 -14.77 -3.11 2.43
N PRO A 134 -13.44 -3.11 2.19
CA PRO A 134 -12.74 -4.23 1.57
C PRO A 134 -12.70 -5.43 2.52
N ILE A 135 -13.11 -6.61 2.04
CA ILE A 135 -13.26 -7.83 2.86
C ILE A 135 -12.48 -9.00 2.26
N VAL A 136 -11.75 -9.72 3.11
CA VAL A 136 -10.97 -10.94 2.80
C VAL A 136 -11.22 -12.01 3.87
N PRO A 137 -11.20 -13.31 3.57
CA PRO A 137 -11.26 -14.35 4.61
C PRO A 137 -10.03 -14.36 5.53
N SER A 138 -10.25 -14.56 6.83
CA SER A 138 -9.19 -14.69 7.84
C SER A 138 -8.44 -16.02 7.68
N VAL A 139 -7.11 -15.95 7.65
CA VAL A 139 -6.23 -17.13 7.60
C VAL A 139 -5.75 -17.57 8.98
N VAL A 140 -6.27 -17.00 10.08
CA VAL A 140 -5.91 -17.38 11.47
C VAL A 140 -6.07 -18.87 11.74
N ARG A 141 -7.09 -19.52 11.15
CA ARG A 141 -7.30 -20.97 11.27
C ARG A 141 -6.21 -21.79 10.56
N VAL A 142 -5.57 -21.22 9.55
CA VAL A 142 -4.46 -21.83 8.81
C VAL A 142 -3.14 -21.53 9.50
N TRP A 143 -2.85 -20.26 9.76
CA TRP A 143 -1.67 -19.83 10.50
C TRP A 143 -2.09 -18.98 11.70
N PRO A 144 -2.01 -19.50 12.94
CA PRO A 144 -2.41 -18.76 14.13
C PRO A 144 -1.65 -17.43 14.34
N SER A 145 -0.43 -17.32 13.79
CA SER A 145 0.35 -16.08 13.81
C SER A 145 -0.31 -14.93 13.05
N ALA A 146 -1.24 -15.21 12.12
CA ALA A 146 -1.92 -14.20 11.31
C ALA A 146 -2.78 -13.23 12.14
N ASN A 147 -3.19 -13.60 13.36
CA ASN A 147 -4.14 -12.81 14.17
C ASN A 147 -3.69 -11.36 14.36
N TRP A 148 -2.42 -11.14 14.71
CA TRP A 148 -1.91 -9.80 14.94
C TRP A 148 -1.74 -9.01 13.64
N TYR A 149 -1.28 -9.67 12.57
CA TYR A 149 -1.11 -9.02 11.26
C TYR A 149 -2.44 -8.65 10.61
N GLU A 150 -3.47 -9.49 10.73
CA GLU A 150 -4.82 -9.18 10.25
C GLU A 150 -5.41 -7.97 10.98
N ARG A 151 -5.17 -7.85 12.30
CA ARG A 151 -5.55 -6.66 13.08
C ARG A 151 -4.78 -5.41 12.67
N GLU A 152 -3.49 -5.54 12.38
CA GLU A 152 -2.67 -4.44 11.87
C GLU A 152 -3.17 -3.96 10.49
N ALA A 153 -3.42 -4.89 9.56
CA ALA A 153 -3.97 -4.57 8.25
C ALA A 153 -5.36 -3.92 8.33
N PHE A 154 -6.19 -4.35 9.28
CA PHE A 154 -7.45 -3.69 9.59
C PHE A 154 -7.26 -2.26 10.12
N ASP A 155 -6.34 -2.05 11.06
CA ASP A 155 -6.13 -0.73 11.65
C ASP A 155 -5.56 0.28 10.64
N LEU A 156 -4.56 -0.14 9.86
CA LEU A 156 -3.80 0.72 8.96
C LEU A 156 -4.46 0.94 7.60
N TYR A 157 -5.12 -0.08 7.04
CA TYR A 157 -5.74 -0.04 5.71
C TYR A 157 -7.28 -0.17 5.74
N GLY A 158 -7.87 -0.62 6.85
CA GLY A 158 -9.32 -0.83 6.95
C GLY A 158 -9.81 -2.05 6.20
N ILE A 159 -8.95 -3.05 6.00
CA ILE A 159 -9.32 -4.33 5.40
C ILE A 159 -9.96 -5.21 6.48
N LEU A 160 -11.19 -5.66 6.24
CA LEU A 160 -11.93 -6.54 7.13
C LEU A 160 -11.58 -8.00 6.86
N PHE A 161 -11.36 -8.76 7.93
CA PHE A 161 -11.08 -10.18 7.88
C PHE A 161 -12.26 -11.01 8.39
N GLU A 162 -12.95 -11.70 7.48
CA GLU A 162 -14.11 -12.54 7.81
C GLU A 162 -13.66 -13.81 8.55
N GLY A 163 -14.26 -14.08 9.72
CA GLY A 163 -13.91 -15.23 10.56
C GLY A 163 -12.76 -15.00 11.53
N HIS A 164 -12.25 -13.77 11.64
CA HIS A 164 -11.24 -13.41 12.66
C HIS A 164 -11.86 -13.40 14.08
N PRO A 165 -11.19 -13.93 15.11
CA PRO A 165 -11.76 -14.03 16.47
C PRO A 165 -11.94 -12.70 17.22
N ASP A 166 -11.05 -11.73 17.04
CA ASP A 166 -11.09 -10.41 17.72
C ASP A 166 -10.49 -9.32 16.82
N LEU A 167 -11.27 -8.86 15.83
CA LEU A 167 -10.80 -7.84 14.89
C LEU A 167 -11.03 -6.44 15.49
N ARG A 168 -9.95 -5.84 16.01
CA ARG A 168 -9.95 -4.48 16.57
C ARG A 168 -8.61 -3.78 16.35
N ARG A 169 -8.64 -2.46 16.44
CA ARG A 169 -7.45 -1.58 16.35
C ARG A 169 -6.37 -2.01 17.33
N ILE A 170 -5.11 -1.73 16.98
CA ILE A 170 -3.94 -2.16 17.76
C ILE A 170 -2.79 -1.15 17.78
N LEU A 171 -2.61 -0.38 16.70
CA LEU A 171 -1.55 0.63 16.57
C LEU A 171 -2.08 2.05 16.75
N THR A 172 -3.31 2.33 16.31
CA THR A 172 -3.90 3.68 16.40
C THR A 172 -4.52 3.94 17.77
N ASP A 173 -4.67 5.23 18.09
CA ASP A 173 -5.35 5.67 19.31
C ASP A 173 -6.82 5.21 19.33
N TYR A 174 -7.39 5.04 20.52
CA TYR A 174 -8.74 4.49 20.71
C TYR A 174 -9.83 5.29 19.98
N GLY A 175 -9.67 6.61 19.90
CA GLY A 175 -10.59 7.52 19.21
C GLY A 175 -10.21 7.83 17.76
N PHE A 176 -9.22 7.15 17.19
CA PHE A 176 -8.70 7.48 15.87
C PHE A 176 -9.74 7.19 14.77
N ILE A 177 -10.03 8.20 13.95
CA ILE A 177 -10.97 8.11 12.82
C ILE A 177 -10.18 8.03 11.52
N GLY A 178 -10.37 6.93 10.78
CA GLY A 178 -9.68 6.66 9.53
C GLY A 178 -8.62 5.56 9.63
N HIS A 179 -7.84 5.44 8.56
CA HIS A 179 -6.86 4.38 8.30
C HIS A 179 -5.57 5.03 7.75
N PRO A 180 -4.50 5.15 8.56
CA PRO A 180 -3.35 5.99 8.24
C PRO A 180 -2.58 5.67 6.96
N PHE A 181 -2.55 4.40 6.52
CA PHE A 181 -1.70 3.96 5.40
C PHE A 181 -2.42 3.92 4.06
N ARG A 182 -3.69 4.36 4.02
CA ARG A 182 -4.36 4.61 2.75
C ARG A 182 -3.76 5.83 2.06
N LYS A 183 -3.69 5.80 0.73
CA LYS A 183 -3.03 6.87 -0.05
C LYS A 183 -3.81 8.18 -0.09
N ASP A 184 -5.09 8.13 0.23
CA ASP A 184 -5.98 9.28 0.40
C ASP A 184 -5.87 9.92 1.80
N PHE A 185 -5.19 9.28 2.77
CA PHE A 185 -5.07 9.81 4.12
C PHE A 185 -3.92 10.82 4.23
N PRO A 186 -4.15 12.02 4.83
CA PRO A 186 -3.11 13.03 4.96
C PRO A 186 -2.01 12.59 5.93
N VAL A 187 -0.74 12.86 5.57
CA VAL A 187 0.43 12.46 6.38
C VAL A 187 0.42 13.05 7.79
N SER A 188 -0.07 14.29 7.94
CA SER A 188 -0.20 14.96 9.24
C SER A 188 -1.38 14.45 10.07
N GLY A 189 -2.26 13.63 9.49
CA GLY A 189 -3.55 13.29 10.07
C GLY A 189 -4.51 14.48 10.10
N ASN A 190 -5.67 14.23 10.73
CA ASN A 190 -6.75 15.21 10.84
C ASN A 190 -6.79 15.89 12.21
N VAL A 191 -6.23 15.25 13.24
CA VAL A 191 -6.29 15.71 14.63
C VAL A 191 -4.90 15.73 15.27
N GLU A 192 -4.64 16.77 16.07
CA GLU A 192 -3.49 16.89 16.95
C GLU A 192 -3.96 16.89 18.42
N VAL A 193 -3.04 16.59 19.33
CA VAL A 193 -3.31 16.54 20.77
C VAL A 193 -2.57 17.66 21.49
N ARG A 194 -3.28 18.39 22.36
CA ARG A 194 -2.66 19.34 23.30
C ARG A 194 -3.20 19.16 24.70
N TYR A 195 -2.42 19.59 25.68
CA TYR A 195 -2.91 19.72 27.06
C TYR A 195 -3.67 21.05 27.20
N ASP A 196 -4.88 20.99 27.76
CA ASP A 196 -5.70 22.15 28.08
C ASP A 196 -5.65 22.39 29.59
N GLU A 197 -5.02 23.50 30.01
CA GLU A 197 -4.86 23.85 31.43
C GLU A 197 -6.19 24.19 32.11
N GLU A 198 -7.15 24.79 31.38
CA GLU A 198 -8.46 25.16 31.95
C GLU A 198 -9.32 23.93 32.23
N GLN A 199 -9.26 22.93 31.33
CA GLN A 199 -10.01 21.68 31.48
C GLN A 199 -9.25 20.61 32.27
N GLY A 200 -7.94 20.80 32.50
CA GLY A 200 -7.07 19.83 33.19
C GLY A 200 -6.97 18.48 32.48
N ARG A 201 -7.08 18.46 31.15
CA ARG A 201 -7.07 17.21 30.34
C ARG A 201 -6.43 17.40 28.97
N VAL A 202 -6.09 16.29 28.33
CA VAL A 202 -5.67 16.27 26.92
C VAL A 202 -6.90 16.42 26.03
N VAL A 203 -6.85 17.34 25.08
CA VAL A 203 -7.91 17.61 24.09
C VAL A 203 -7.39 17.32 22.68
N TYR A 204 -8.30 16.89 21.81
CA TYR A 204 -8.05 16.66 20.39
C TYR A 204 -8.58 17.85 19.60
N GLU A 205 -7.75 18.44 18.75
CA GLU A 205 -8.12 19.59 17.92
C GLU A 205 -7.66 19.38 16.46
N PRO A 206 -8.27 20.06 15.47
CA PRO A 206 -7.85 19.93 14.08
C PRO A 206 -6.41 20.38 13.86
N VAL A 207 -5.65 19.63 13.06
CA VAL A 207 -4.24 19.93 12.77
C VAL A 207 -4.08 21.31 12.13
N GLN A 208 -3.16 22.12 12.66
CA GLN A 208 -2.81 23.44 12.11
C GLN A 208 -1.51 23.43 11.29
N ILE A 209 -0.87 22.27 11.14
CA ILE A 209 0.42 22.13 10.48
C ILE A 209 0.29 22.27 8.97
N GLU A 210 0.89 23.32 8.40
CA GLU A 210 1.06 23.44 6.95
C GLU A 210 2.14 22.46 6.46
N PRO A 211 1.89 21.68 5.39
CA PRO A 211 2.88 20.77 4.84
C PRO A 211 4.10 21.53 4.33
N ARG A 212 5.26 21.33 4.95
CA ARG A 212 6.52 21.87 4.43
C ARG A 212 6.88 21.15 3.13
N THR A 213 6.84 21.87 2.01
CA THR A 213 7.40 21.36 0.76
C THR A 213 8.92 21.42 0.86
N LEU A 214 9.58 20.26 0.78
CA LEU A 214 11.06 20.15 0.81
C LEU A 214 11.73 20.78 -0.43
N VAL A 215 10.94 21.30 -1.36
CA VAL A 215 11.44 21.96 -2.57
C VAL A 215 11.74 23.42 -2.25
N PRO A 216 12.99 23.88 -2.37
CA PRO A 216 13.28 25.30 -2.25
C PRO A 216 12.52 26.04 -3.35
N ARG A 217 11.66 27.00 -2.97
CA ARG A 217 11.06 27.96 -3.92
C ARG A 217 12.20 28.69 -4.63
N THR A 218 12.48 28.30 -5.87
CA THR A 218 13.38 29.04 -6.74
C THR A 218 12.59 30.22 -7.28
N ILE A 219 12.64 31.35 -6.57
CA ILE A 219 12.12 32.63 -7.08
C ILE A 219 13.15 33.12 -8.10
N ARG A 220 12.79 33.09 -9.39
CA ARG A 220 13.55 33.77 -10.43
C ARG A 220 12.78 35.04 -10.76
N ASP A 221 13.35 36.18 -10.45
CA ASP A 221 12.85 37.44 -11.00
C ASP A 221 13.04 37.38 -12.53
N ASP A 222 11.94 37.42 -13.27
CA ASP A 222 12.00 37.44 -14.73
C ASP A 222 12.48 38.84 -15.19
N ASN A 223 13.80 38.99 -15.31
CA ASN A 223 14.43 40.23 -15.74
C ASN A 223 14.03 40.68 -17.16
N ARG A 224 13.29 39.87 -17.94
CA ARG A 224 12.83 40.22 -19.29
C ARG A 224 11.88 41.43 -19.32
N TYR A 225 11.19 41.69 -18.22
CA TYR A 225 10.25 42.81 -18.09
C TYR A 225 10.74 43.89 -17.13
N ASN A 226 11.99 43.80 -16.64
CA ASN A 226 12.56 44.83 -15.79
C ASN A 226 12.91 46.07 -16.65
N PRO A 227 12.18 47.19 -16.50
CA PRO A 227 12.37 48.37 -17.34
C PRO A 227 13.75 49.01 -17.14
N ASP A 228 14.43 48.73 -16.02
CA ASP A 228 15.75 49.29 -15.69
C ASP A 228 16.91 48.62 -16.47
N ILE A 229 16.66 47.48 -17.12
CA ILE A 229 17.67 46.68 -17.86
C ILE A 229 17.53 46.87 -19.38
N ARG A 230 16.48 47.56 -19.86
CA ARG A 230 16.35 47.87 -21.30
C ARG A 230 17.31 48.99 -21.69
N GLU A 231 18.28 48.67 -22.56
CA GLU A 231 19.13 49.69 -23.17
C GLU A 231 18.28 50.71 -23.96
N PRO A 232 18.53 52.02 -23.81
CA PRO A 232 17.78 53.03 -24.52
C PRO A 232 18.15 53.04 -26.02
N GLY A 233 17.26 52.49 -26.84
CA GLY A 233 17.03 52.91 -28.22
C GLY A 233 17.68 52.06 -29.31
N ASN A 234 16.84 51.46 -30.16
CA ASN A 234 16.95 51.59 -31.62
C ASN A 234 15.63 51.18 -32.30
N ASP A 235 14.60 52.02 -32.21
CA ASP A 235 13.41 51.90 -33.06
C ASP A 235 13.60 52.81 -34.30
N SER A 236 13.71 52.18 -35.47
CA SER A 236 13.59 52.80 -36.80
C SER A 236 12.18 52.62 -37.33
#